data_AF-A0A6G1IHW7-F1
#
_entry.id   AF-A0A6G1IHW7-F1
#
_cell.length_a   1.000
_cell.length_b   1.000
_cell.length_c   1.000
_cell.angle_alpha   90.00
_cell.angle_beta   90.00
_cell.angle_gamma   90.00
#
_symmetry.space_group_name_H-M   'P 1'
#
loop_
_entity.id
_entity.type
_entity.pdbx_description
1 polymer ?
#
loop_
_entity_poly.entity_id
_entity_poly.type
_entity_poly.pdbx_seq_one_letter_code
_entity_poly.pdbx_strand_id
1 'polypeptide(L)'
;MNSKKFRDDFMTPVLEDGFAHMSPMKLDRRIIDYLAQNPNTKKKLVDEIRGRFTTPDQINLAAKKELPYLTACINEDFRLCNPISARLPRCVPPPVYRAAYRPPERPSTNFIAHPTVIALNPSNFHRAAEFLPERWLPSLHDPQRSANDALDSLFPFGTGPRTCPEKTLA
;
A
#
# COMPACT_ATOMS: atom_id res chain seq x y z
N MET A 1 30.40 2.89 11.72
CA MET A 1 29.89 1.97 10.69
C MET A 1 30.20 2.56 9.32
N ASN A 2 30.94 1.84 8.48
CA ASN A 2 31.54 2.40 7.25
C ASN A 2 30.47 2.62 6.18
N SER A 3 30.42 3.81 5.56
CA SER A 3 29.33 4.20 4.64
C SER A 3 29.26 3.33 3.38
N LYS A 4 30.39 2.74 2.97
CA LYS A 4 30.45 1.74 1.90
C LYS A 4 29.68 0.48 2.26
N LYS A 5 29.85 -0.02 3.49
CA LYS A 5 29.21 -1.25 3.96
C LYS A 5 27.67 -1.15 4.01
N PHE A 6 27.12 0.00 4.41
CA PHE A 6 25.67 0.23 4.37
C PHE A 6 25.12 0.33 2.94
N ARG A 7 25.89 0.91 2.03
CA ARG A 7 25.50 1.08 0.63
C ARG A 7 25.51 -0.28 -0.10
N ASP A 8 26.52 -1.09 0.17
CA ASP A 8 26.71 -2.38 -0.47
C ASP A 8 25.78 -3.46 0.12
N ASP A 9 25.55 -3.46 1.45
CA ASP A 9 24.71 -4.47 2.11
C ASP A 9 23.19 -4.18 2.01
N PHE A 10 22.78 -2.92 1.83
CA PHE A 10 21.35 -2.54 1.83
C PHE A 10 20.85 -1.84 0.58
N MET A 11 21.63 -0.93 -0.03
CA MET A 11 21.15 -0.20 -1.23
C MET A 11 21.31 -1.02 -2.50
N THR A 12 22.40 -1.76 -2.65
CA THR A 12 22.66 -2.56 -3.86
C THR A 12 21.62 -3.68 -4.06
N PRO A 13 21.22 -4.46 -3.03
CA PRO A 13 20.14 -5.44 -3.19
C PRO A 13 18.78 -4.78 -3.44
N VAL A 14 18.48 -3.65 -2.79
CA VAL A 14 17.19 -2.93 -2.99
C VAL A 14 17.07 -2.35 -4.40
N LEU A 15 18.19 -1.92 -4.99
CA LEU A 15 18.23 -1.44 -6.36
C LEU A 15 18.26 -2.62 -7.36
N GLU A 16 19.16 -3.57 -7.19
CA GLU A 16 19.35 -4.67 -8.14
C GLU A 16 18.20 -5.70 -8.08
N ASP A 17 17.78 -6.16 -6.89
CA ASP A 17 16.65 -7.09 -6.76
C ASP A 17 15.30 -6.38 -6.94
N GLY A 18 15.22 -5.11 -6.55
CA GLY A 18 14.03 -4.27 -6.71
C GLY A 18 13.69 -3.98 -8.18
N PHE A 19 14.70 -3.89 -9.05
CA PHE A 19 14.49 -3.77 -10.50
C PHE A 19 14.37 -5.13 -11.19
N ALA A 20 15.05 -6.18 -10.74
CA ALA A 20 14.97 -7.51 -11.36
C ALA A 20 13.61 -8.22 -11.16
N HIS A 21 12.91 -7.97 -10.03
CA HIS A 21 11.53 -8.43 -9.83
C HIS A 21 10.48 -7.50 -10.44
N MET A 22 10.90 -6.36 -10.99
CA MET A 22 10.04 -5.46 -11.73
C MET A 22 9.99 -5.89 -13.20
N SER A 23 9.37 -7.04 -13.46
CA SER A 23 8.79 -7.27 -14.78
C SER A 23 7.90 -6.06 -15.10
N PRO A 24 8.15 -5.34 -16.21
CA PRO A 24 7.28 -4.25 -16.61
C PRO A 24 5.89 -4.83 -16.87
N MET A 25 4.84 -4.20 -16.35
CA MET A 25 3.44 -4.55 -16.60
C MET A 25 2.94 -5.93 -16.08
N LYS A 26 2.87 -6.11 -14.76
CA LYS A 26 1.89 -7.03 -14.14
C LYS A 26 1.13 -6.39 -12.97
N LEU A 27 0.92 -5.09 -13.05
CA LEU A 27 0.31 -4.32 -11.97
C LEU A 27 -1.23 -4.31 -12.05
N ASP A 28 -1.80 -4.59 -13.23
CA ASP A 28 -3.24 -4.59 -13.49
C ASP A 28 -3.95 -5.86 -13.01
N ARG A 29 -3.23 -6.95 -12.72
CA ARG A 29 -3.84 -8.28 -12.51
C ARG A 29 -3.62 -8.93 -11.15
N ARG A 30 -2.88 -8.33 -10.22
CA ARG A 30 -2.59 -8.96 -8.92
C ARG A 30 -3.83 -9.13 -8.03
N ILE A 31 -4.77 -8.19 -8.04
CA ILE A 31 -6.04 -8.35 -7.30
C ILE A 31 -6.81 -9.59 -7.78
N ILE A 32 -6.82 -9.84 -9.10
CA ILE A 32 -7.49 -11.01 -9.69
C ILE A 32 -6.77 -12.30 -9.25
N ASP A 33 -5.43 -12.30 -9.22
CA ASP A 33 -4.65 -13.45 -8.78
C ASP A 33 -4.87 -13.75 -7.29
N TYR A 34 -4.93 -12.72 -6.43
CA TYR A 34 -5.26 -12.90 -5.01
C TYR A 34 -6.68 -13.41 -4.82
N LEU A 35 -7.66 -12.90 -5.57
CA LEU A 35 -9.04 -13.42 -5.53
C LEU A 35 -9.14 -14.85 -6.05
N ALA A 36 -8.32 -15.23 -7.04
CA ALA A 36 -8.27 -16.59 -7.55
C ALA A 36 -7.70 -17.57 -6.50
N GLN A 37 -6.70 -17.13 -5.74
CA GLN A 37 -6.09 -17.91 -4.66
C GLN A 37 -6.94 -17.96 -3.37
N ASN A 38 -7.86 -17.00 -3.19
CA ASN A 38 -8.70 -16.88 -2.00
C ASN A 38 -10.19 -17.03 -2.34
N PRO A 39 -10.69 -18.27 -2.52
CA PRO A 39 -12.06 -18.52 -2.98
C PRO A 39 -13.12 -17.97 -2.01
N ASN A 40 -12.86 -17.97 -0.71
CA ASN A 40 -13.77 -17.39 0.29
C ASN A 40 -13.89 -15.86 0.13
N THR A 41 -12.77 -15.18 -0.08
CA THR A 41 -12.71 -13.73 -0.31
C THR A 41 -13.41 -13.36 -1.61
N LYS A 42 -13.16 -14.12 -2.68
CA LYS A 42 -13.87 -13.98 -3.96
C LYS A 42 -15.37 -14.16 -3.81
N LYS A 43 -15.81 -15.18 -3.06
CA LYS A 43 -17.23 -15.43 -2.82
C LYS A 43 -17.89 -14.23 -2.13
N LYS A 44 -17.33 -13.74 -1.02
CA LYS A 44 -17.85 -12.55 -0.31
C LYS A 44 -17.97 -11.32 -1.22
N LEU A 45 -16.94 -11.07 -2.05
CA LEU A 45 -16.94 -9.97 -3.00
C LEU A 45 -18.03 -10.13 -4.08
N VAL A 46 -18.18 -11.32 -4.64
CA VAL A 46 -19.21 -11.63 -5.64
C VAL A 46 -20.60 -11.50 -5.03
N ASP A 47 -20.79 -11.98 -3.80
CA ASP A 47 -22.06 -11.90 -3.08
C ASP A 47 -22.43 -10.43 -2.79
N GLU A 48 -21.47 -9.58 -2.40
CA GLU A 48 -21.70 -8.13 -2.21
C GLU A 48 -22.13 -7.46 -3.52
N ILE A 49 -21.36 -7.65 -4.61
CA ILE A 49 -21.61 -6.98 -5.88
C ILE A 49 -22.94 -7.44 -6.49
N ARG A 50 -23.18 -8.76 -6.54
CA ARG A 50 -24.41 -9.34 -7.11
C ARG A 50 -25.63 -9.15 -6.22
N GLY A 51 -25.44 -9.02 -4.91
CA GLY A 51 -26.50 -8.66 -3.98
C GLY A 51 -26.93 -7.20 -4.12
N ARG A 52 -26.02 -6.31 -4.52
CA ARG A 52 -26.29 -4.87 -4.64
C ARG A 52 -26.87 -4.43 -5.98
N PHE A 53 -26.45 -5.04 -7.09
CA PHE A 53 -26.85 -4.60 -8.43
C PHE A 53 -27.72 -5.64 -9.13
N THR A 54 -28.90 -5.22 -9.57
CA THR A 54 -29.82 -6.05 -10.37
C THR A 54 -29.67 -5.75 -11.86
N THR A 55 -29.32 -4.51 -12.21
CA THR A 55 -29.12 -4.08 -13.60
C THR A 55 -27.80 -3.32 -13.77
N PRO A 56 -27.18 -3.36 -14.97
CA PRO A 56 -25.93 -2.66 -15.24
C PRO A 56 -26.02 -1.14 -15.04
N ASP A 57 -27.17 -0.52 -15.32
CA ASP A 57 -27.36 0.94 -15.22
C ASP A 57 -27.25 1.46 -13.77
N GLN A 58 -27.37 0.57 -12.78
CA GLN A 58 -27.18 0.92 -11.37
C GLN A 58 -25.70 1.09 -11.00
N ILE A 59 -24.78 0.60 -11.84
CA ILE A 59 -23.34 0.66 -11.60
C ILE A 59 -22.85 2.06 -11.98
N ASN A 60 -22.66 2.90 -10.96
CA ASN A 60 -22.13 4.24 -11.11
C ASN A 60 -21.17 4.58 -9.96
N LEU A 61 -20.46 5.70 -10.09
CA LEU A 61 -19.45 6.10 -9.10
C LEU A 61 -20.04 6.36 -7.71
N ALA A 62 -21.30 6.80 -7.62
CA ALA A 62 -21.96 7.02 -6.34
C ALA A 62 -22.24 5.69 -5.61
N ALA A 63 -22.65 4.66 -6.36
CA ALA A 63 -22.93 3.33 -5.83
C ALA A 63 -21.69 2.63 -5.25
N LYS A 64 -20.47 3.05 -5.62
CA LYS A 64 -19.21 2.56 -5.02
C LYS A 64 -19.21 2.68 -3.49
N LYS A 65 -19.83 3.73 -2.93
CA LYS A 65 -19.90 3.95 -1.48
C LYS A 65 -20.64 2.84 -0.73
N GLU A 66 -21.46 2.08 -1.45
CA GLU A 66 -22.28 0.99 -0.90
C GLU A 66 -21.61 -0.38 -1.03
N LEU A 67 -20.34 -0.42 -1.47
CA LEU A 67 -19.54 -1.64 -1.64
C LEU A 67 -18.30 -1.60 -0.72
N PRO A 68 -18.50 -1.71 0.61
CA PRO A 68 -17.40 -1.65 1.56
C PRO A 68 -16.39 -2.77 1.38
N TYR A 69 -16.81 -3.99 1.03
CA TYR A 69 -15.92 -5.13 0.83
C TYR A 69 -15.10 -5.00 -0.46
N LEU A 70 -15.69 -4.50 -1.55
CA LEU A 70 -14.94 -4.13 -2.76
C LEU A 70 -13.86 -3.09 -2.45
N THR A 71 -14.23 -2.04 -1.70
CA THR A 71 -13.30 -0.98 -1.29
C THR A 71 -12.15 -1.55 -0.43
N ALA A 72 -12.48 -2.48 0.47
CA ALA A 72 -11.51 -3.20 1.28
C ALA A 72 -10.53 -4.05 0.43
N CYS A 73 -11.04 -4.78 -0.57
CA CYS A 73 -10.20 -5.55 -1.50
C CYS A 73 -9.24 -4.66 -2.29
N ILE A 74 -9.71 -3.50 -2.76
CA ILE A 74 -8.88 -2.53 -3.50
C ILE A 74 -7.78 -1.96 -2.60
N ASN A 75 -8.11 -1.57 -1.36
CA ASN A 75 -7.13 -1.05 -0.41
C ASN A 75 -6.07 -2.11 -0.06
N GLU A 76 -6.48 -3.36 0.12
CA GLU A 76 -5.57 -4.46 0.41
C GLU A 76 -4.66 -4.78 -0.78
N ASP A 77 -5.18 -4.68 -2.00
CA ASP A 77 -4.36 -4.79 -3.21
C ASP A 77 -3.34 -3.65 -3.28
N PHE A 78 -3.72 -2.40 -3.04
CA PHE A 78 -2.75 -1.30 -3.00
C PHE A 78 -1.67 -1.45 -1.92
N ARG A 79 -1.99 -2.13 -0.81
CA ARG A 79 -1.02 -2.44 0.26
C ARG A 79 0.02 -3.46 -0.21
N LEU A 80 -0.40 -4.56 -0.81
CA LEU A 80 0.47 -5.66 -1.24
C LEU A 80 1.12 -5.45 -2.61
N CYS A 81 0.45 -4.72 -3.48
CA CYS A 81 0.76 -4.53 -4.90
C CYS A 81 1.01 -3.07 -5.22
N ASN A 82 1.73 -2.36 -4.35
CA ASN A 82 1.93 -0.95 -4.57
C ASN A 82 2.61 -0.70 -5.94
N PRO A 83 1.99 0.08 -6.84
CA PRO A 83 2.57 0.47 -8.14
C PRO A 83 3.98 1.02 -8.05
N ILE A 84 4.23 1.76 -6.97
CA ILE A 84 5.41 2.56 -6.75
C ILE A 84 6.02 2.11 -5.42
N SER A 85 6.95 1.15 -5.52
CA SER A 85 7.63 0.56 -4.35
C SER A 85 8.49 1.56 -3.57
N ALA A 86 9.01 2.60 -4.24
CA ALA A 86 9.75 3.71 -3.66
C ALA A 86 9.22 5.05 -4.20
N ARG A 87 8.86 5.97 -3.30
CA ARG A 87 8.30 7.27 -3.68
C ARG A 87 9.37 8.23 -4.21
N LEU A 88 8.93 9.26 -4.92
CA LEU A 88 9.81 10.35 -5.33
C LEU A 88 10.51 10.99 -4.11
N PRO A 89 11.83 11.25 -4.21
CA PRO A 89 12.59 11.85 -3.11
C PRO A 89 12.01 13.20 -2.67
N ARG A 90 12.03 13.45 -1.36
CA ARG A 90 11.72 14.74 -0.76
C ARG A 90 12.99 15.37 -0.23
N CYS A 91 13.25 16.61 -0.64
CA CYS A 91 14.37 17.41 -0.13
C CYS A 91 13.88 18.26 1.05
N VAL A 92 14.47 18.06 2.23
CA VAL A 92 14.12 18.80 3.46
C VAL A 92 15.29 19.70 3.85
N PRO A 93 15.08 21.03 3.95
CA PRO A 93 16.10 21.94 4.46
C PRO A 93 16.15 21.90 6.01
N PRO A 94 17.32 22.17 6.63
CA PRO A 94 17.40 22.46 8.06
C PRO A 94 16.53 23.66 8.45
N PRO A 95 15.99 23.74 9.69
CA PRO A 95 16.09 22.77 10.80
C PRO A 95 14.93 21.76 10.85
N VAL A 96 14.15 21.60 9.76
CA VAL A 96 12.80 21.02 9.76
C VAL A 96 12.77 19.48 9.81
N TYR A 97 13.70 18.85 10.53
CA TYR A 97 13.71 17.41 10.74
C TYR A 97 12.81 17.04 11.93
N ARG A 98 11.58 16.57 11.66
CA ARG A 98 10.71 15.93 12.66
C ARG A 98 10.79 14.41 12.53
N ALA A 99 11.99 13.86 12.69
CA ALA A 99 12.21 12.43 12.66
C ALA A 99 12.88 11.99 13.98
N ALA A 100 12.59 10.77 14.42
CA ALA A 100 13.27 10.15 15.56
C ALA A 100 14.79 10.05 15.34
N TYR A 101 15.22 10.04 14.06
CA TYR A 101 16.60 10.10 13.64
C TYR A 101 16.92 11.49 13.07
N ARG A 102 17.95 12.15 13.61
CA ARG A 102 18.46 13.41 13.07
C ARG A 102 19.60 13.11 12.08
N PRO A 103 19.42 13.36 10.78
CA PRO A 103 20.52 13.19 9.84
C PRO A 103 21.67 14.16 10.18
N PRO A 104 22.92 13.83 9.81
CA PRO A 104 24.06 14.73 9.96
C PRO A 104 23.77 16.11 9.36
N GLU A 105 24.33 17.17 9.94
CA GLU A 105 24.13 18.53 9.44
C GLU A 105 24.59 18.64 7.98
N ARG A 106 23.63 18.93 7.10
CA ARG A 106 23.82 19.11 5.66
C ARG A 106 22.88 20.21 5.16
N PRO A 107 23.24 20.94 4.10
CA PRO A 107 22.39 21.98 3.50
C PRO A 107 20.99 21.49 3.13
N SER A 108 20.88 20.21 2.77
CA SER A 108 19.62 19.51 2.59
C SER A 108 19.79 18.01 2.79
N THR A 109 18.69 17.33 3.14
CA THR A 109 18.62 15.87 3.20
C THR A 109 17.48 15.36 2.32
N ASN A 110 17.77 14.34 1.51
CA ASN A 110 16.77 13.65 0.71
C ASN A 110 16.18 12.47 1.49
N PHE A 111 14.86 12.39 1.54
CA PHE A 111 14.11 11.29 2.14
C PHE A 111 13.31 10.57 1.06
N ILE A 112 13.34 9.24 1.09
CA ILE A 112 12.55 8.37 0.22
C ILE A 112 11.69 7.50 1.13
N ALA A 113 10.38 7.56 0.95
CA ALA A 113 9.46 6.63 1.60
C ALA A 113 9.35 5.36 0.75
N HIS A 114 9.38 4.20 1.40
CA HIS A 114 9.19 2.89 0.77
C HIS A 114 7.87 2.27 1.25
N PRO A 115 6.73 2.56 0.58
CA PRO A 115 5.42 2.06 0.98
C PRO A 115 5.38 0.53 1.08
N THR A 116 6.02 -0.18 0.15
CA THR A 116 6.05 -1.66 0.16
C THR A 116 6.74 -2.21 1.40
N VAL A 117 7.83 -1.59 1.85
CA VAL A 117 8.53 -1.99 3.09
C VAL A 117 7.65 -1.74 4.31
N ILE A 118 6.97 -0.59 4.36
CA ILE A 118 6.04 -0.25 5.44
C ILE A 118 4.88 -1.25 5.49
N ALA A 119 4.31 -1.56 4.32
CA ALA A 119 3.17 -2.45 4.14
C ALA A 119 3.45 -3.92 4.47
N LEU A 120 4.67 -4.40 4.18
CA LEU A 120 5.08 -5.79 4.42
C LEU A 120 5.76 -5.99 5.78
N ASN A 121 5.92 -4.93 6.58
CA ASN A 121 6.52 -5.04 7.90
C ASN A 121 5.55 -5.67 8.91
N PRO A 122 5.88 -6.83 9.53
CA PRO A 122 5.02 -7.48 10.51
C PRO A 122 4.76 -6.63 11.77
N SER A 123 5.63 -5.67 12.10
CA SER A 123 5.42 -4.73 13.20
C SER A 123 4.34 -3.69 12.91
N ASN A 124 4.02 -3.47 11.63
CA ASN A 124 2.97 -2.55 11.19
C ASN A 124 1.69 -3.28 10.80
N PHE A 125 1.79 -4.51 10.29
CA PHE A 125 0.66 -5.27 9.78
C PHE A 125 0.71 -6.72 10.25
N HIS A 126 -0.35 -7.18 10.91
CA HIS A 126 -0.55 -8.58 11.20
C HIS A 126 -0.70 -9.39 9.91
N ARG A 127 0.04 -10.50 9.81
CA ARG A 127 0.12 -11.35 8.60
C ARG A 127 0.39 -10.50 7.36
N ALA A 128 1.42 -9.65 7.43
CA ALA A 128 1.68 -8.59 6.45
C ALA A 128 1.79 -9.09 4.99
N ALA A 129 2.27 -10.31 4.76
CA ALA A 129 2.39 -10.87 3.41
C ALA A 129 1.07 -11.43 2.83
N GLU A 130 0.01 -11.51 3.62
CA GLU A 130 -1.24 -12.16 3.25
C GLU A 130 -2.32 -11.17 2.83
N PHE A 131 -3.13 -11.57 1.86
CA PHE A 131 -4.25 -10.78 1.33
C PHE A 131 -5.47 -10.92 2.26
N LEU A 132 -5.68 -9.94 3.14
CA LEU A 132 -6.75 -9.95 4.15
C LEU A 132 -7.59 -8.67 4.08
N PRO A 133 -8.57 -8.57 3.15
CA PRO A 133 -9.44 -7.40 3.02
C PRO A 133 -10.17 -7.02 4.30
N GLU A 134 -10.48 -8.00 5.16
CA GLU A 134 -11.17 -7.79 6.43
C GLU A 134 -10.47 -6.78 7.36
N ARG A 135 -9.17 -6.53 7.19
CA ARG A 135 -8.45 -5.50 7.95
C ARG A 135 -8.93 -4.07 7.66
N TRP A 136 -9.66 -3.84 6.56
CA TRP A 136 -10.19 -2.52 6.20
C TRP A 136 -11.63 -2.31 6.68
N LEU A 137 -12.21 -3.31 7.33
CA LEU A 137 -13.61 -3.31 7.75
C LEU A 137 -13.67 -3.29 9.28
N PRO A 138 -13.99 -2.13 9.90
CA PRO A 138 -14.02 -2.01 11.37
C PRO A 138 -14.94 -3.02 12.05
N SER A 139 -16.05 -3.40 11.40
CA SER A 139 -16.99 -4.41 11.91
C SER A 139 -16.42 -5.83 11.96
N LEU A 140 -15.30 -6.09 11.27
CA LEU A 140 -14.62 -7.38 11.22
C LEU A 140 -13.22 -7.31 11.83
N HIS A 141 -12.86 -6.18 12.46
CA HIS A 141 -11.60 -6.06 13.18
C HIS A 141 -11.61 -7.01 14.37
N ASP A 142 -10.63 -7.90 14.38
CA ASP A 142 -10.31 -8.69 15.56
C ASP A 142 -9.28 -7.89 16.39
N PRO A 143 -9.61 -7.49 17.63
CA PRO A 143 -8.70 -6.79 18.54
C PRO A 143 -7.35 -7.49 18.73
N GLN A 144 -7.30 -8.82 18.57
CA GLN A 144 -6.09 -9.62 18.71
C GLN A 144 -5.32 -9.82 17.40
N ARG A 145 -5.85 -9.39 16.25
CA ARG A 145 -5.22 -9.59 14.93
C ARG A 145 -4.94 -8.28 14.22
N SER A 146 -5.96 -7.62 13.69
CA SER A 146 -5.82 -6.51 12.73
C SER A 146 -6.13 -5.13 13.31
N ALA A 147 -6.68 -5.06 14.53
CA ALA A 147 -7.06 -3.76 15.13
C ALA A 147 -5.87 -2.81 15.36
N ASN A 148 -4.65 -3.34 15.47
CA ASN A 148 -3.43 -2.55 15.65
C ASN A 148 -2.66 -2.35 14.34
N ASP A 149 -3.22 -2.74 13.19
CA ASP A 149 -2.57 -2.50 11.91
C ASP A 149 -2.43 -1.00 11.66
N ALA A 150 -1.28 -0.59 11.13
CA ALA A 150 -1.01 0.79 10.75
C ALA A 150 -1.73 1.17 9.46
N LEU A 151 -3.07 1.10 9.42
CA LEU A 151 -3.88 1.34 8.21
C LEU A 151 -3.64 2.73 7.60
N ASP A 152 -3.41 3.75 8.44
CA ASP A 152 -3.08 5.12 8.02
C ASP A 152 -1.72 5.25 7.31
N SER A 153 -0.89 4.20 7.38
CA SER A 153 0.39 4.12 6.65
C SER A 153 0.21 3.69 5.19
N LEU A 154 -1.02 3.41 4.74
CA LEU A 154 -1.32 3.18 3.33
C LEU A 154 -1.46 4.51 2.59
N PHE A 155 -0.47 4.83 1.74
CA PHE A 155 -0.48 6.02 0.89
C PHE A 155 -0.07 5.69 -0.56
N PRO A 156 -0.86 4.89 -1.31
CA PRO A 156 -0.53 4.46 -2.68
C PRO A 156 -0.28 5.66 -3.63
N PHE A 157 -1.00 6.75 -3.41
CA PHE A 157 -0.87 7.99 -4.17
C PHE A 157 0.02 9.05 -3.49
N GLY A 158 0.61 8.72 -2.35
CA GLY A 158 1.37 9.65 -1.51
C GLY A 158 0.46 10.51 -0.66
N THR A 159 1.07 11.48 0.01
CA THR A 159 0.39 12.40 0.91
C THR A 159 1.04 13.79 0.87
N GLY A 160 0.36 14.78 1.44
CA GLY A 160 0.78 16.17 1.52
C GLY A 160 0.79 16.89 0.17
N PRO A 161 1.53 18.01 0.05
CA PRO A 161 1.47 18.92 -1.10
C PRO A 161 1.93 18.34 -2.45
N ARG A 162 2.53 17.14 -2.45
CA ARG A 162 2.90 16.42 -3.69
C ARG A 162 2.26 15.03 -3.74
N THR A 163 1.02 14.94 -3.26
CA THR A 163 0.16 13.79 -3.56
C THR A 163 -0.06 13.68 -5.07
N CYS A 164 -0.33 12.47 -5.56
CA CYS A 164 -0.67 12.26 -6.97
C CYS A 164 -1.89 13.12 -7.35
N PRO A 165 -1.82 13.94 -8.41
CA PRO A 165 -2.96 14.74 -8.86
C PRO A 165 -4.11 13.86 -9.36
N GLU A 166 -3.80 12.75 -10.03
CA GLU A 166 -4.78 11.83 -10.63
C GLU A 166 -5.33 10.78 -9.65
N LYS A 167 -5.23 11.03 -8.32
CA LYS A 167 -5.76 10.12 -7.29
C LYS A 167 -7.27 9.88 -7.43
N THR A 168 -8.02 10.88 -7.92
CA THR A 168 -9.48 10.79 -8.05
C THR A 168 -9.91 9.90 -9.22
N LEU A 169 -9.06 9.80 -10.25
CA LEU A 169 -9.33 9.00 -11.44
C LEU A 169 -8.96 7.53 -11.26
N ALA A 170 -7.91 7.26 -10.49
CA ALA A 170 -7.43 5.93 -10.15
C ALA A 170 -8.36 5.21 -9.15
#